data_AF-A0A9P8DVJ5-F1
#
_entry.id   AF-A0A9P8DVJ5-F1
#
_cell.length_a   1.000
_cell.length_b   1.000
_cell.length_c   1.000
_cell.angle_alpha   90.00
_cell.angle_beta   90.00
_cell.angle_gamma   90.00
#
_symmetry.space_group_name_H-M   'P 1'
#
loop_
_entity.id
_entity.type
_entity.pdbx_description
1 polymer ?
#
loop_
_entity_poly.entity_id
_entity_poly.type
_entity_poly.pdbx_seq_one_letter_code
_entity_poly.pdbx_strand_id
1 'polypeptide(L)'
;QWRLVEVGRVVLFSTGPYAQKLAAVVEIIDHKRVLVEGPSSDPKAAVPRHSASLSDLSLTPIVIEKLPRAAGHTALKALWEKVGVDSKWNNSAWAKNRERSVKRKQLTDFERFKVMRLRKQV
;
A
#
# COMPACT_ATOMS: atom_id res chain seq x y z
N GLN A 1 -3.83 -5.47 -18.06
CA GLN A 1 -4.79 -6.23 -17.25
C GLN A 1 -5.47 -5.27 -16.28
N TRP A 2 -6.79 -5.33 -16.18
CA TRP A 2 -7.57 -4.50 -15.27
C TRP A 2 -7.29 -4.90 -13.81
N ARG A 3 -7.31 -3.93 -12.89
CA ARG A 3 -7.21 -4.22 -11.45
C ARG A 3 -8.60 -4.56 -10.96
N LEU A 4 -8.79 -5.82 -10.56
CA LEU A 4 -10.05 -6.32 -10.04
C LEU A 4 -10.03 -6.32 -8.51
N VAL A 5 -11.22 -6.22 -7.92
CA VAL A 5 -11.41 -6.50 -6.50
C VAL A 5 -11.47 -8.02 -6.35
N GLU A 6 -10.42 -8.60 -5.79
CA GLU A 6 -10.27 -10.05 -5.61
C GLU A 6 -9.54 -10.34 -4.30
N VAL A 7 -9.74 -11.54 -3.78
CA VAL A 7 -9.04 -12.01 -2.57
C VAL A 7 -7.54 -12.09 -2.86
N GLY A 8 -6.73 -11.56 -1.95
CA GLY A 8 -5.28 -11.47 -2.08
C GLY A 8 -4.79 -10.20 -2.78
N ARG A 9 -5.66 -9.40 -3.40
CA ARG A 9 -5.28 -8.09 -3.95
C ARG A 9 -4.78 -7.18 -2.84
N VAL A 10 -3.60 -6.60 -3.02
CA VAL A 10 -3.07 -5.59 -2.12
C VAL A 10 -3.69 -4.23 -2.48
N VAL A 11 -4.17 -3.54 -1.47
CA VAL A 11 -4.83 -2.24 -1.55
C VAL A 11 -4.07 -1.22 -0.72
N LEU A 12 -4.13 0.02 -1.17
CA LEU A 12 -3.60 1.19 -0.47
C LEU A 12 -4.77 2.02 0.02
N PHE A 13 -4.80 2.39 1.29
CA PHE A 13 -5.81 3.33 1.78
C PHE A 13 -5.54 4.73 1.23
N SER A 14 -6.53 5.33 0.58
CA SER A 14 -6.47 6.71 0.08
C SER A 14 -6.72 7.70 1.20
N THR A 15 -7.62 7.38 2.12
CA THR A 15 -8.14 8.24 3.19
C THR A 15 -8.26 7.48 4.52
N GLY A 16 -8.67 8.19 5.59
CA GLY A 16 -8.97 7.59 6.89
C GLY A 16 -7.74 7.38 7.79
N PRO A 17 -7.91 6.68 8.94
CA PRO A 17 -6.86 6.52 9.94
C PRO A 17 -5.69 5.64 9.47
N TYR A 18 -5.94 4.78 8.48
CA TYR A 18 -4.93 3.95 7.83
C TYR A 18 -4.45 4.53 6.52
N ALA A 19 -4.76 5.81 6.24
CA ALA A 19 -4.37 6.48 5.01
C ALA A 19 -2.91 6.17 4.71
N GLN A 20 -2.69 5.75 3.47
CA GLN A 20 -1.38 5.49 2.90
C GLN A 20 -0.65 4.25 3.43
N LYS A 21 -1.34 3.40 4.17
CA LYS A 21 -0.90 2.05 4.55
C LYS A 21 -1.44 1.01 3.58
N LEU A 22 -0.77 -0.14 3.53
CA LEU A 22 -1.16 -1.27 2.70
C LEU A 22 -1.98 -2.28 3.49
N ALA A 23 -2.88 -2.95 2.80
CA ALA A 23 -3.57 -4.13 3.30
C ALA A 23 -3.86 -5.10 2.15
N ALA A 24 -4.12 -6.36 2.44
CA ALA A 24 -4.65 -7.33 1.50
C ALA A 24 -6.16 -7.50 1.71
N VAL A 25 -6.90 -7.67 0.62
CA VAL A 25 -8.30 -8.11 0.67
C VAL A 25 -8.34 -9.57 1.07
N VAL A 26 -8.86 -9.86 2.26
CA VAL A 26 -9.01 -11.23 2.80
C VAL A 26 -10.32 -11.85 2.32
N GLU A 27 -11.37 -11.03 2.25
CA GLU A 27 -12.70 -11.44 1.83
C GLU A 27 -13.47 -10.24 1.26
N ILE A 28 -14.36 -10.51 0.30
CA ILE A 28 -15.31 -9.53 -0.22
C ILE A 28 -16.61 -9.72 0.55
N ILE A 29 -17.02 -8.71 1.31
CA ILE A 29 -18.22 -8.77 2.14
C ILE A 29 -19.43 -8.50 1.27
N ASP A 30 -19.39 -7.40 0.53
CA ASP A 30 -20.44 -6.97 -0.38
C ASP A 30 -19.86 -6.09 -1.51
N HIS A 31 -20.73 -5.51 -2.34
CA HIS A 31 -20.35 -4.69 -3.50
C HIS A 31 -19.66 -3.36 -3.13
N LYS A 32 -19.70 -2.94 -1.86
CA LYS A 32 -19.08 -1.69 -1.38
C LYS A 32 -17.98 -1.92 -0.35
N ARG A 33 -17.91 -3.10 0.27
CA ARG A 33 -17.03 -3.35 1.42
C ARG A 33 -16.24 -4.64 1.28
N VAL A 34 -15.03 -4.59 1.80
CA VAL A 34 -14.09 -5.71 1.87
C VAL A 34 -13.57 -5.86 3.29
N LEU A 35 -13.25 -7.11 3.67
CA LEU A 35 -12.48 -7.41 4.86
C LEU A 35 -11.00 -7.31 4.49
N VAL A 36 -10.27 -6.44 5.18
CA VAL A 36 -8.86 -6.16 4.86
C VAL A 36 -7.98 -6.33 6.08
N GLU A 37 -6.72 -6.67 5.83
CA GLU A 37 -5.69 -6.75 6.86
C GLU A 37 -4.31 -6.52 6.24
N GLY A 38 -3.45 -5.76 6.93
CA GLY A 38 -2.06 -5.52 6.53
C GLY A 38 -1.10 -6.00 7.62
N PRO A 39 -0.66 -7.27 7.60
CA PRO A 39 0.23 -7.83 8.62
C PRO A 39 1.70 -7.47 8.33
N SER A 40 1.97 -6.20 8.01
CA SER A 40 3.34 -5.73 7.77
C SER A 40 4.19 -5.90 9.03
N SER A 41 5.48 -6.19 8.84
CA SER A 41 6.42 -6.37 9.95
C SER A 41 6.71 -5.07 10.70
N ASP A 42 6.49 -3.90 10.07
CA ASP A 42 6.58 -2.59 10.74
C ASP A 42 5.26 -2.27 11.46
N PRO A 43 5.25 -2.15 12.80
CA PRO A 43 4.04 -1.81 13.57
C PRO A 43 3.38 -0.50 13.14
N LYS A 44 4.14 0.46 12.59
CA LYS A 44 3.59 1.73 12.10
C LYS A 44 2.85 1.55 10.78
N ALA A 45 3.27 0.60 9.95
CA ALA A 45 2.65 0.28 8.67
C ALA A 45 1.53 -0.77 8.78
N ALA A 46 1.48 -1.51 9.88
CA ALA A 46 0.47 -2.53 10.12
C ALA A 46 -0.96 -1.95 10.14
N VAL A 47 -1.88 -2.73 9.59
CA VAL A 47 -3.31 -2.43 9.55
C VAL A 47 -4.06 -3.62 10.16
N PRO A 48 -4.84 -3.42 11.23
CA PRO A 48 -5.58 -4.49 11.87
C PRO A 48 -6.69 -5.00 10.96
N ARG A 49 -7.17 -6.22 11.21
CA ARG A 49 -8.28 -6.81 10.47
C ARG A 49 -9.58 -6.04 10.74
N HIS A 50 -10.17 -5.46 9.70
CA HIS A 50 -11.45 -4.75 9.79
C HIS A 50 -12.15 -4.67 8.43
N SER A 51 -13.43 -4.27 8.45
CA SER A 51 -14.16 -3.95 7.23
C SER A 51 -13.78 -2.55 6.74
N ALA A 52 -13.43 -2.44 5.45
CA ALA A 52 -13.13 -1.18 4.80
C ALA A 52 -14.05 -0.96 3.59
N SER A 53 -14.42 0.29 3.34
CA SER A 53 -15.16 0.67 2.13
C SER A 53 -14.21 0.66 0.92
N LEU A 54 -14.67 0.10 -0.20
CA LEU A 54 -13.95 0.10 -1.46
C LEU A 54 -13.70 1.52 -1.99
N SER A 55 -14.54 2.49 -1.62
CA SER A 55 -14.35 3.92 -1.98
C SER A 55 -13.06 4.50 -1.40
N ASP A 56 -12.62 3.99 -0.25
CA ASP A 56 -11.46 4.52 0.48
C ASP A 56 -10.15 3.84 0.04
N LEU A 57 -10.25 2.85 -0.85
CA LEU A 57 -9.15 1.99 -1.25
C LEU A 57 -8.74 2.23 -2.69
N SER A 58 -7.43 2.30 -2.91
CA SER A 58 -6.81 2.27 -4.22
C SER A 58 -6.26 0.88 -4.49
N LEU A 59 -6.69 0.24 -5.58
CA LEU A 59 -6.19 -1.08 -5.97
C LEU A 59 -4.73 -0.98 -6.47
N THR A 60 -3.83 -1.78 -5.90
CA THR A 60 -2.44 -1.85 -6.36
C THR A 60 -2.25 -2.96 -7.40
N PRO A 61 -1.16 -2.95 -8.19
CA PRO A 61 -0.85 -4.06 -9.10
C PRO A 61 -0.51 -5.38 -8.38
N ILE A 62 -0.18 -5.34 -7.08
CA ILE A 62 0.33 -6.49 -6.33
C ILE A 62 -0.85 -7.40 -5.93
N VAL A 63 -0.69 -8.70 -6.15
CA VAL A 63 -1.63 -9.74 -5.72
C VAL A 63 -0.85 -10.81 -4.96
N ILE A 64 -1.37 -11.21 -3.81
CA ILE A 64 -0.95 -12.42 -3.10
C ILE A 64 -1.74 -13.57 -3.72
N GLU A 65 -1.10 -14.28 -4.65
CA GLU A 65 -1.73 -15.40 -5.33
C GLU A 65 -2.07 -16.53 -4.35
N LYS A 66 -3.18 -17.24 -4.63
CA LYS A 66 -3.63 -18.43 -3.88
C LYS A 66 -3.90 -18.16 -2.39
N LEU A 67 -4.22 -16.93 -2.01
CA LEU A 67 -4.73 -16.65 -0.67
C LEU A 67 -6.14 -17.26 -0.55
N PRO A 68 -6.38 -18.19 0.39
CA PRO A 68 -7.72 -18.71 0.64
C PRO A 68 -8.65 -17.59 1.10
N ARG A 69 -9.92 -17.64 0.68
CA ARG A 69 -10.96 -16.74 1.21
C ARG A 69 -11.04 -16.90 2.73
N ALA A 70 -11.17 -15.78 3.43
CA ALA A 70 -11.25 -15.75 4.90
C ALA A 70 -10.01 -16.33 5.62
N ALA A 71 -8.84 -16.34 4.97
CA ALA A 71 -7.59 -16.76 5.59
C ALA A 71 -7.33 -16.03 6.92
N GLY A 72 -6.81 -16.75 7.92
CA GLY A 72 -6.44 -16.17 9.22
C GLY A 72 -5.15 -15.32 9.15
N HIS A 73 -4.89 -14.57 10.22
CA HIS A 73 -3.71 -13.68 10.35
C HIS A 73 -2.39 -14.41 10.03
N THR A 74 -2.16 -15.57 10.64
CA THR A 74 -0.91 -16.33 10.50
C THR A 74 -0.65 -16.74 9.04
N ALA A 75 -1.67 -17.24 8.35
CA ALA A 75 -1.55 -17.65 6.95
C ALA A 75 -1.31 -16.45 6.04
N LEU A 76 -2.02 -15.35 6.27
CA LEU A 76 -1.85 -14.12 5.51
C LEU A 76 -0.45 -13.53 5.72
N LYS A 77 0.03 -13.46 6.96
CA LYS A 77 1.36 -12.93 7.30
C LYS A 77 2.48 -13.74 6.63
N ALA A 78 2.42 -15.07 6.71
CA ALA A 78 3.40 -15.92 6.06
C ALA A 78 3.44 -15.71 4.53
N LEU A 79 2.26 -15.57 3.88
CA LEU A 79 2.19 -15.29 2.45
C LEU A 79 2.62 -13.86 2.10
N TRP A 80 2.28 -12.87 2.93
CA TRP A 80 2.68 -11.47 2.76
C TRP A 80 4.21 -11.34 2.75
N GLU A 81 4.87 -11.98 3.71
CA GLU A 81 6.32 -12.03 3.85
C GLU A 81 6.95 -12.82 2.69
N LYS A 82 6.40 -13.99 2.35
CA LYS A 82 6.87 -14.81 1.22
C LYS A 82 6.80 -14.08 -0.12
N VAL A 83 5.72 -13.34 -0.36
CA VAL A 83 5.55 -12.54 -1.58
C VAL A 83 6.44 -11.28 -1.53
N GLY A 84 6.87 -10.85 -0.34
CA GLY A 84 7.67 -9.65 -0.14
C GLY A 84 6.91 -8.38 -0.51
N VAL A 85 5.63 -8.27 -0.10
CA VAL A 85 4.72 -7.20 -0.50
C VAL A 85 5.30 -5.82 -0.21
N ASP A 86 5.85 -5.61 0.99
CA ASP A 86 6.42 -4.33 1.41
C ASP A 86 7.62 -3.92 0.53
N SER A 87 8.51 -4.88 0.24
CA SER A 87 9.65 -4.64 -0.65
C SER A 87 9.20 -4.34 -2.08
N LYS A 88 8.23 -5.10 -2.61
CA LYS A 88 7.66 -4.86 -3.95
C LYS A 88 6.99 -3.50 -4.05
N TRP A 89 6.25 -3.10 -3.03
CA TRP A 89 5.62 -1.79 -2.97
C TRP A 89 6.67 -0.67 -2.94
N ASN A 90 7.63 -0.73 -2.03
CA ASN A 90 8.66 0.29 -1.87
C ASN A 90 9.52 0.46 -3.14
N ASN A 91 9.75 -0.63 -3.88
CA ASN A 91 10.47 -0.59 -5.14
C ASN A 91 9.65 -0.07 -6.33
N SER A 92 8.32 0.00 -6.20
CA SER A 92 7.43 0.45 -7.27
C SER A 92 7.63 1.93 -7.61
N ALA A 93 7.41 2.29 -8.88
CA ALA A 93 7.43 3.69 -9.31
C ALA A 93 6.39 4.52 -8.55
N TRP A 94 5.27 3.92 -8.15
CA TRP A 94 4.24 4.59 -7.37
C TRP A 94 4.76 5.03 -6.00
N ALA A 95 5.33 4.11 -5.22
CA ALA A 95 5.89 4.44 -3.91
C ALA A 95 7.02 5.47 -4.03
N LYS A 96 7.95 5.27 -4.99
CA LYS A 96 9.07 6.20 -5.23
C LYS A 96 8.61 7.61 -5.62
N ASN A 97 7.62 7.74 -6.49
CA ASN A 97 7.06 9.03 -6.88
C ASN A 97 6.37 9.73 -5.70
N ARG A 98 5.67 8.96 -4.87
CA ARG A 98 5.02 9.48 -3.68
C ARG A 98 6.05 9.96 -2.65
N GLU A 99 7.06 9.15 -2.35
CA GLU A 99 8.16 9.52 -1.46
C GLU A 99 8.86 10.80 -1.95
N ARG A 100 9.14 10.88 -3.26
CA ARG A 100 9.68 12.10 -3.89
C ARG A 100 8.78 13.31 -3.68
N SER A 101 7.46 13.16 -3.83
CA SER A 101 6.52 14.25 -3.58
C SER A 101 6.50 14.68 -2.12
N VAL A 102 6.56 13.75 -1.16
CA VAL A 102 6.63 14.06 0.27
C VAL A 102 7.91 14.79 0.60
N LYS A 103 9.07 14.28 0.16
CA LYS A 103 10.36 14.93 0.33
C LYS A 103 10.36 16.35 -0.23
N ARG A 104 9.83 16.56 -1.44
CA ARG A 104 9.73 17.90 -2.06
C ARG A 104 8.87 18.88 -1.27
N LYS A 105 7.80 18.41 -0.62
CA LYS A 105 6.95 19.24 0.25
C LYS A 105 7.65 19.65 1.54
N GLN A 106 8.60 18.85 2.01
CA GLN A 106 9.35 19.09 3.25
C GLN A 106 10.62 19.94 3.06
N LEU A 107 10.98 20.31 1.83
CA LEU A 107 12.19 21.08 1.57
C LEU A 107 12.11 22.52 2.07
N THR A 108 13.15 22.94 2.76
CA THR A 108 13.42 24.34 3.11
C THR A 108 13.78 25.15 1.86
N ASP A 109 13.73 26.49 1.96
CA ASP A 109 14.04 27.38 0.85
C ASP A 109 15.47 27.20 0.30
N PHE A 110 16.43 27.06 1.21
CA PHE A 110 17.82 26.80 0.84
C PHE A 110 18.01 25.47 0.12
N GLU A 111 17.30 24.41 0.53
CA GLU A 111 17.35 23.11 -0.16
C GLU A 111 16.68 23.18 -1.54
N ARG A 112 15.58 23.94 -1.67
CA ARG A 112 14.96 24.19 -2.98
C ARG A 112 15.93 24.90 -3.93
N PHE A 113 16.70 25.87 -3.43
CA PHE A 113 17.78 26.51 -4.20
C PHE A 113 18.86 25.52 -4.64
N LYS A 114 19.34 24.65 -3.74
CA LYS A 114 20.31 23.58 -4.07
C LYS A 114 19.79 22.65 -5.18
N VAL A 115 18.54 22.18 -5.06
CA VAL A 115 17.91 21.33 -6.08
C VAL A 115 17.82 22.05 -7.43
N MET A 116 17.48 23.34 -7.44
CA MET A 116 17.43 24.14 -8.66
C MET A 116 18.81 24.26 -9.32
N ARG A 117 19.87 24.50 -8.53
CA ARG A 117 21.26 24.57 -9.02
C ARG A 117 21.72 23.24 -9.60
N LEU A 118 21.50 22.13 -8.89
CA LEU A 118 21.85 20.78 -9.37
C LEU A 118 21.15 20.44 -10.69
N ARG A 119 19.88 20.83 -10.87
CA ARG A 119 19.14 20.62 -12.12
C ARG A 119 19.68 21.41 -13.31
N LYS A 120 20.42 22.50 -13.09
CA LYS A 120 21.05 23.30 -14.15
C LYS A 120 22.45 22.81 -14.53
N GLN A 121 23.07 21.97 -13.69
CA GLN A 121 24.40 21.39 -13.93
C GLN A 121 24.33 20.13 -14.80
N VAL A 122 23.14 19.54 -14.93
CA VAL A 122 22.82 18.43 -15.82
C VAL A 122 22.23 19.01 -17.09
#